data_AF-A0AB74QG13-F1
#
_entry.id   AF-A0AB74QG13-F1
#
_cell.length_a   1.000
_cell.length_b   1.000
_cell.length_c   1.000
_cell.angle_alpha   90.00
_cell.angle_beta   90.00
_cell.angle_gamma   90.00
#
_symmetry.space_group_name_H-M   'P 1'
#
loop_
_entity.id
_entity.type
_entity.pdbx_description
1 polymer ?
#
loop_
_entity_poly.entity_id
_entity_poly.type
_entity_poly.pdbx_seq_one_letter_code
_entity_poly.pdbx_strand_id
1 'polypeptide(L)' 'MKKNKLSVLREKSGLTKTDVAIFLNMTTSGITGIERSTKISLDKAIKLSKIYGVSIYDIFNASREFMEA' A
#
# COMPACT_ATOMS: atom_id res chain seq x y z
N MET A 1 13.87 9.60 2.34
CA MET A 1 13.39 8.32 1.77
C MET A 1 12.45 8.64 0.62
N LYS A 2 12.65 8.07 -0.57
CA LYS A 2 11.76 8.27 -1.73
C LYS A 2 10.39 7.69 -1.39
N LYS A 3 9.32 8.50 -1.39
CA LYS A 3 7.95 8.03 -1.16
C LYS A 3 7.48 7.26 -2.39
N ASN A 4 6.89 6.08 -2.20
CA ASN A 4 6.25 5.32 -3.28
C ASN A 4 4.75 5.66 -3.35
N LYS A 5 4.12 5.43 -4.50
CA LYS A 5 2.71 5.77 -4.71
C LYS A 5 1.77 5.09 -3.70
N LEU A 6 2.10 3.88 -3.25
CA LEU A 6 1.29 3.17 -2.25
C LEU A 6 1.34 3.84 -0.87
N SER A 7 2.51 4.34 -0.46
CA SER A 7 2.67 5.12 0.78
C SER A 7 1.93 6.46 0.71
N VAL A 8 1.91 7.10 -0.46
CA VAL A 8 1.14 8.33 -0.70
C VAL A 8 -0.35 8.05 -0.63
N LEU A 9 -0.80 6.93 -1.19
CA LEU A 9 -2.20 6.52 -1.16
C LEU A 9 -2.67 6.28 0.29
N ARG A 10 -1.88 5.55 1.08
CA ARG A 10 -2.12 5.34 2.51
C ARG A 10 -2.23 6.68 3.27
N GLU A 11 -1.29 7.60 3.04
CA GLU A 11 -1.28 8.91 3.69
C GLU A 11 -2.50 9.76 3.30
N LYS A 12 -2.92 9.72 2.02
CA LYS A 12 -4.15 10.39 1.55
C LYS A 12 -5.42 9.82 2.16
N SER A 13 -5.43 8.54 2.49
CA SER A 13 -6.50 7.89 3.24
C SER A 13 -6.46 8.17 4.75
N GLY A 14 -5.53 9.01 5.22
CA GLY A 14 -5.42 9.39 6.63
C GLY A 14 -4.84 8.31 7.55
N LEU A 15 -4.19 7.29 6.98
CA LEU A 15 -3.73 6.11 7.72
C LEU A 15 -2.24 6.14 8.00
N THR A 16 -1.85 5.76 9.21
CA THR A 16 -0.46 5.45 9.55
C THR A 16 -0.11 4.02 9.13
N LYS A 17 1.19 3.69 9.13
CA LYS A 17 1.60 2.29 8.94
C LYS A 17 1.10 1.37 10.05
N THR A 18 0.95 1.90 11.26
CA THR A 18 0.44 1.16 12.41
C THR A 18 -1.02 0.76 12.22
N ASP A 19 -1.85 1.66 11.69
CA ASP A 19 -3.26 1.36 11.44
C ASP A 19 -3.42 0.21 10.44
N VAL A 20 -2.63 0.25 9.36
CA VAL A 20 -2.64 -0.80 8.33
C VAL A 20 -2.05 -2.10 8.85
N ALA A 21 -1.00 -2.03 9.66
CA ALA A 21 -0.37 -3.18 10.32
C ALA A 21 -1.37 -3.92 11.22
N ILE A 22 -2.12 -3.18 12.05
CA ILE A 22 -3.18 -3.73 12.91
C ILE A 22 -4.25 -4.40 12.06
N PHE A 23 -4.76 -3.72 11.03
CA PHE A 23 -5.82 -4.25 10.17
C PHE A 23 -5.42 -5.53 9.41
N LEU A 24 -4.19 -5.58 8.93
CA LEU A 24 -3.67 -6.74 8.19
C LEU A 24 -3.08 -7.82 9.10
N ASN A 25 -3.09 -7.62 10.43
CA ASN A 25 -2.44 -8.46 11.42
C ASN A 25 -0.96 -8.77 11.07
N MET A 26 -0.18 -7.72 10.85
CA MET A 26 1.23 -7.82 10.48
C MET A 26 2.06 -6.66 11.07
N THR A 27 3.38 -6.73 10.94
CA THR A 27 4.27 -5.71 11.46
C THR A 27 4.33 -4.47 10.57
N THR A 28 4.68 -3.32 11.13
CA THR A 28 4.96 -2.08 10.38
C THR A 28 6.13 -2.23 9.39
N SER A 29 7.07 -3.13 9.67
CA SER A 29 8.12 -3.54 8.73
C SER A 29 7.56 -4.29 7.53
N GLY A 30 6.57 -5.16 7.74
CA GLY A 30 5.82 -5.82 6.67
C GLY A 30 5.09 -4.83 5.76
N ILE A 31 4.46 -3.80 6.33
CA ILE A 31 3.84 -2.71 5.55
C ILE A 31 4.88 -1.96 4.72
N THR A 32 6.04 -1.66 5.30
CA THR A 32 7.13 -1.03 4.55
C THR A 32 7.64 -1.91 3.41
N GLY A 33 7.67 -3.25 3.61
CA GLY A 33 7.98 -4.21 2.54
C GLY A 33 6.94 -4.20 1.43
N ILE A 34 5.65 -4.13 1.76
CA ILE A 34 4.56 -4.02 0.78
C ILE A 34 4.67 -2.73 -0.02
N GLU A 35 4.87 -1.60 0.66
CA GLU A 35 5.05 -0.28 0.01
C GLU A 35 6.25 -0.25 -0.94
N ARG A 36 7.29 -1.04 -0.68
CA ARG A 36 8.47 -1.16 -1.56
C ARG A 36 8.34 -2.24 -2.63
N SER A 37 7.32 -3.08 -2.57
CA SER A 37 7.16 -4.20 -3.49
C SER A 37 6.54 -3.76 -4.81
N THR A 38 7.13 -4.20 -5.91
CA THR A 38 6.57 -4.05 -7.27
C THR A 38 5.48 -5.04 -7.59
N LYS A 39 5.34 -6.08 -6.75
CA LYS A 39 4.33 -7.14 -6.89
C LYS A 39 3.57 -7.28 -5.58
N ILE A 40 2.28 -6.97 -5.63
CA ILE A 40 1.35 -7.20 -4.53
C ILE A 40 0.41 -8.35 -4.91
N SER A 41 0.11 -9.24 -3.96
CA SER A 41 -0.86 -10.31 -4.18
C SER A 41 -2.28 -9.75 -4.23
N LEU A 42 -3.18 -10.43 -4.93
CA LEU A 42 -4.59 -10.01 -5.04
C LEU A 42 -5.27 -9.91 -3.66
N ASP A 43 -5.03 -10.87 -2.76
CA ASP A 43 -5.57 -10.84 -1.38
C ASP A 43 -5.15 -9.56 -0.62
N LYS A 44 -3.86 -9.19 -0.69
CA LYS A 44 -3.37 -7.96 -0.07
C LYS A 44 -3.96 -6.73 -0.74
N ALA A 45 -4.08 -6.73 -2.07
CA ALA A 45 -4.68 -5.62 -2.81
C ALA A 45 -6.14 -5.40 -2.42
N ILE A 46 -6.94 -6.47 -2.26
CA ILE A 46 -8.33 -6.41 -1.79
C ILE A 46 -8.41 -5.85 -0.36
N LYS A 47 -7.54 -6.30 0.54
CA LYS A 47 -7.55 -5.80 1.92
C LYS A 47 -7.15 -4.32 1.99
N LEU A 48 -6.13 -3.93 1.24
CA LEU A 48 -5.68 -2.53 1.15
C LEU A 48 -6.74 -1.64 0.52
N SER A 49 -7.43 -2.09 -0.54
CA SER A 49 -8.47 -1.30 -1.19
C SER A 49 -9.61 -0.98 -0.21
N LYS A 50 -9.99 -1.97 0.62
CA LYS A 50 -11.02 -1.81 1.66
C LYS A 50 -10.62 -0.78 2.71
N ILE A 51 -9.43 -0.91 3.30
CA ILE A 51 -9.01 0.01 4.36
C ILE A 51 -8.68 1.41 3.81
N TYR A 52 -8.17 1.52 2.59
CA TYR A 52 -7.83 2.83 1.99
C TYR A 52 -9.04 3.55 1.40
N GLY A 53 -10.18 2.85 1.21
CA GLY A 53 -11.38 3.42 0.60
C GLY A 53 -11.20 3.72 -0.88
N VAL A 54 -10.42 2.91 -1.60
CA VAL A 54 -10.06 3.09 -3.02
C VAL A 54 -10.31 1.82 -3.81
N SER A 55 -10.20 1.88 -5.14
CA SER A 55 -10.37 0.67 -5.96
C SER A 55 -9.16 -0.25 -5.86
N ILE A 56 -9.36 -1.55 -6.13
CA ILE A 56 -8.25 -2.51 -6.25
C ILE A 56 -7.29 -2.10 -7.38
N TYR A 57 -7.81 -1.46 -8.44
CA TYR A 57 -7.01 -0.92 -9.53
C TYR A 57 -6.03 0.16 -9.06
N ASP A 58 -6.47 1.07 -8.19
CA ASP A 58 -5.61 2.10 -7.61
C ASP A 58 -4.46 1.50 -6.81
N ILE A 59 -4.72 0.42 -6.06
CA ILE A 59 -3.69 -0.32 -5.33
C ILE A 59 -2.64 -0.89 -6.29
N PHE A 60 -3.07 -1.62 -7.32
CA PHE A 60 -2.14 -2.18 -8.30
C PHE A 60 -1.36 -1.11 -9.05
N ASN A 61 -2.01 -0.03 -9.45
CA ASN A 61 -1.36 1.09 -10.13
C ASN A 61 -0.32 1.78 -9.22
N ALA A 62 -0.61 1.88 -7.92
CA ALA A 62 0.31 2.44 -6.93
C ALA A 62 1.48 1.50 -6.59
N SER A 63 1.32 0.19 -6.76
CA SER A 63 2.38 -0.81 -6.56
C SER A 63 3.29 -0.98 -7.79
N ARG A 64 2.88 -0.58 -8.99
CA ARG A 64 3.74 -0.68 -10.19
C ARG A 64 4.85 0.37 -10.11
N GLU A 65 6.08 -0.10 -10.28
CA GLU A 65 7.27 0.75 -10.40
C GLU A 65 7.05 1.80 -11.50
N PHE A 66 7.17 3.08 -11.15
CA PHE A 66 7.36 4.13 -12.14
C PHE A 66 8.88 4.26 -12.31
N MET A 67 9.41 3.69 -13.40
CA MET A 67 10.57 4.31 -14.03
C MET A 67 10.07 5.64 -14.57
N GLU A 68 10.42 6.75 -13.92
CA GLU A 68 10.49 8.01 -14.65
C GLU A 68 11.51 7.80 -15.77
N ALA A 69 11.06 8.03 -17.01
CA ALA A 69 11.91 8.11 -18.18
C ALA A 69 12.85 9.32 -18.07
#